data_AF-A0A810Q4K3-F1
#
_entry.id   AF-A0A810Q4K3-F1
#
_cell.length_a   1.000
_cell.length_b   1.000
_cell.length_c   1.000
_cell.angle_alpha   90.00
_cell.angle_beta   90.00
_cell.angle_gamma   90.00
#
_symmetry.space_group_name_H-M   'P 1'
#
loop_
_entity.id
_entity.type
_entity.pdbx_description
1 polymer ?
#
loop_
_entity_poly.entity_id
_entity_poly.type
_entity_poly.pdbx_seq_one_letter_code
_entity_poly.pdbx_strand_id
1 'polypeptide(L)'
;MAEKKQTGGTGKRAKSEKPAVLSGTVPEWSSTTVISQLLGKTVRRVQQLTQEGVLETEIPPGGGARKYRTCATVQRYVAYVEAKAQETGENSRAAELTLKKLEAEVELKESQGQLHRLKTAIAEGRYLAADHATEELTEFMSSFKKFAMNIPPRMAGTMSGYADTVAIRAMEKAMRKELESLLAAFSDGAIMEEREDAAP
;
A
#
# COMPACT_ATOMS: atom_id res chain seq x y z
N MET A 1 -41.37 51.90 -23.20
CA MET A 1 -42.53 51.46 -24.00
C MET A 1 -42.34 49.96 -24.23
N ALA A 2 -42.83 49.08 -23.33
CA ALA A 2 -44.14 48.40 -23.43
C ALA A 2 -44.26 47.64 -24.78
N GLU A 3 -44.55 46.34 -24.89
CA GLU A 3 -45.43 45.50 -24.08
C GLU A 3 -45.23 44.00 -24.41
N LYS A 4 -45.05 43.23 -23.34
CA LYS A 4 -45.54 41.88 -23.04
C LYS A 4 -46.41 41.18 -24.11
N LYS A 5 -46.01 39.97 -24.56
CA LYS A 5 -46.98 38.88 -24.78
C LYS A 5 -46.53 37.61 -24.06
N GLN A 6 -47.41 37.22 -23.14
CA GLN A 6 -47.33 36.16 -22.17
C GLN A 6 -48.31 35.09 -22.62
N THR A 7 -47.82 33.89 -22.94
CA THR A 7 -48.61 32.64 -22.98
C THR A 7 -47.62 31.55 -22.57
N GLY A 8 -47.64 31.05 -21.34
CA GLY A 8 -48.79 30.39 -20.74
C GLY A 8 -48.33 28.95 -20.51
N GLY A 9 -47.69 28.73 -19.37
CA GLY A 9 -47.17 27.43 -18.99
C GLY A 9 -48.28 26.39 -18.85
N THR A 10 -47.93 25.15 -19.18
CA THR A 10 -48.60 23.98 -18.60
C THR A 10 -47.54 22.90 -18.44
N GLY A 11 -46.95 22.86 -17.25
CA GLY A 11 -46.15 21.74 -16.81
C GLY A 11 -47.02 20.48 -16.88
N LYS A 12 -46.71 19.60 -17.83
CA LYS A 12 -47.31 18.29 -17.91
C LYS A 12 -46.69 17.46 -16.79
N ARG A 13 -47.38 17.46 -15.65
CA ARG A 13 -47.09 16.61 -14.48
C ARG A 13 -46.77 15.21 -14.98
N ALA A 14 -45.55 14.75 -14.69
CA ALA A 14 -45.20 13.34 -14.76
C ALA A 14 -46.19 12.60 -13.87
N LYS A 15 -47.18 11.96 -14.50
CA LYS A 15 -48.13 11.10 -13.81
C LYS A 15 -47.32 9.86 -13.47
N SER A 16 -46.89 9.79 -12.21
CA SER A 16 -46.43 8.57 -11.58
C SER A 16 -47.58 7.56 -11.63
N GLU A 17 -47.67 6.83 -12.73
CA GLU A 17 -48.45 5.62 -12.82
C GLU A 17 -47.82 4.62 -11.85
N LYS A 18 -48.47 4.51 -10.68
CA LYS A 18 -48.35 3.34 -9.81
C LYS A 18 -48.40 2.10 -10.71
N PRO A 19 -47.51 1.10 -10.55
CA PRO A 19 -47.60 -0.10 -11.35
C PRO A 19 -48.98 -0.69 -11.08
N ALA A 20 -49.81 -0.80 -12.13
CA ALA A 20 -51.07 -1.49 -12.05
C ALA A 20 -50.73 -2.91 -11.60
N VAL A 21 -50.97 -3.19 -10.31
CA VAL A 21 -50.90 -4.54 -9.79
C VAL A 21 -51.86 -5.33 -10.65
N LEU A 22 -51.36 -6.32 -11.39
CA LEU A 22 -52.17 -7.18 -12.24
C LEU A 22 -53.19 -7.90 -11.34
N SER A 23 -54.35 -7.29 -11.12
CA SER A 23 -55.40 -7.77 -10.21
C SER A 23 -56.25 -8.83 -10.92
N GLY A 24 -55.58 -9.88 -11.40
CA GLY A 24 -56.15 -11.00 -12.11
C GLY A 24 -55.18 -12.17 -12.11
N THR A 25 -55.69 -13.38 -12.33
CA THR A 25 -54.90 -14.60 -12.47
C THR A 25 -53.79 -14.39 -13.50
N VAL A 26 -52.54 -14.76 -13.16
CA VAL A 26 -51.39 -14.60 -14.06
C VAL A 26 -51.69 -15.37 -15.35
N PRO A 27 -51.72 -14.70 -16.52
CA PRO A 27 -52.00 -15.38 -17.77
C PRO A 27 -50.84 -16.33 -18.10
N GLU A 28 -51.15 -17.55 -18.54
CA GLU A 28 -50.10 -18.52 -18.90
C GLU A 28 -49.19 -17.99 -20.03
N TRP A 29 -49.78 -17.22 -20.96
CA TRP A 29 -49.10 -16.66 -22.12
C TRP A 29 -49.19 -15.13 -22.15
N SER A 30 -48.04 -14.46 -22.26
CA SER A 30 -47.93 -13.01 -22.26
C SER A 30 -47.25 -12.46 -23.51
N SER A 31 -47.64 -11.25 -23.92
CA SER A 31 -46.97 -10.50 -24.98
C SER A 31 -45.66 -9.87 -24.47
N THR A 32 -44.79 -9.46 -25.40
CA THR A 32 -43.53 -8.76 -25.06
C THR A 32 -43.76 -7.53 -24.20
N THR A 33 -44.85 -6.79 -24.44
CA THR A 33 -45.20 -5.59 -23.66
C THR A 33 -45.50 -5.94 -22.20
N VAL A 34 -46.29 -7.00 -21.96
CA VAL A 34 -46.62 -7.46 -20.59
C VAL A 34 -45.37 -8.01 -19.90
N ILE A 35 -44.54 -8.79 -20.59
CA ILE A 35 -43.25 -9.27 -20.04
C ILE A 35 -42.32 -8.10 -19.70
N SER A 36 -42.26 -7.07 -20.55
CA SER A 36 -41.42 -5.90 -20.29
C SER A 36 -41.81 -5.16 -19.01
N GLN A 37 -43.12 -5.05 -18.75
CA GLN A 37 -43.66 -4.48 -17.51
C GLN A 37 -43.37 -5.39 -16.30
N LEU A 38 -43.59 -6.70 -16.44
CA LEU A 38 -43.34 -7.69 -15.37
C LEU A 38 -41.87 -7.75 -14.95
N LEU A 39 -40.94 -7.72 -15.91
CA LEU A 39 -39.51 -7.77 -15.64
C LEU A 39 -38.89 -6.39 -15.30
N GLY A 40 -39.68 -5.31 -15.39
CA GLY A 40 -39.19 -3.94 -15.21
C GLY A 40 -38.12 -3.55 -16.24
N LYS A 41 -38.24 -4.01 -17.49
CA LYS A 41 -37.29 -3.77 -18.58
C LYS A 41 -37.96 -3.11 -19.78
N THR A 42 -37.16 -2.56 -20.68
CA THR A 42 -37.67 -2.05 -21.96
C THR A 42 -38.04 -3.20 -22.89
N VAL A 43 -39.02 -3.00 -23.76
CA VAL A 43 -39.39 -3.97 -24.81
C VAL A 43 -38.17 -4.37 -25.65
N ARG A 44 -37.33 -3.39 -26.01
CA ARG A 44 -36.06 -3.64 -26.71
C ARG A 44 -35.16 -4.61 -25.95
N ARG A 45 -35.03 -4.44 -24.62
CA ARG A 45 -34.19 -5.34 -23.82
C ARG A 45 -34.78 -6.76 -23.75
N VAL A 46 -36.09 -6.91 -23.64
CA VAL A 46 -36.76 -8.23 -23.68
C VAL A 46 -36.53 -8.93 -25.02
N GLN A 47 -36.63 -8.18 -26.13
CA GLN A 47 -36.34 -8.72 -27.47
C GLN A 47 -34.88 -9.14 -27.61
N GLN A 48 -33.93 -8.34 -27.10
CA GLN A 48 -32.51 -8.71 -27.07
C GLN A 48 -32.28 -9.98 -26.26
N LEU A 49 -32.83 -10.08 -25.06
CA LEU A 49 -32.73 -11.30 -24.24
C LEU A 49 -33.33 -12.52 -24.94
N THR A 50 -34.33 -12.32 -25.80
CA THR A 50 -34.91 -13.39 -26.62
C THR A 50 -33.98 -13.79 -27.77
N GLN A 51 -33.30 -12.83 -28.41
CA GLN A 51 -32.30 -13.09 -29.45
C GLN A 51 -31.02 -13.73 -28.87
N GLU A 52 -30.62 -13.31 -27.67
CA GLU A 52 -29.52 -13.88 -26.87
C GLU A 52 -29.86 -15.30 -26.35
N GLY A 53 -31.09 -15.78 -26.55
CA GLY A 53 -31.53 -17.12 -26.12
C GLY A 53 -31.86 -17.24 -24.62
N VAL A 54 -31.82 -16.13 -23.87
CA VAL A 54 -32.14 -16.09 -22.43
C VAL A 54 -33.65 -16.26 -22.18
N LEU A 55 -34.47 -15.65 -23.04
CA LEU A 55 -35.92 -15.80 -23.02
C LEU A 55 -36.38 -16.55 -24.26
N GLU A 56 -37.44 -17.34 -24.14
CA GLU A 56 -38.00 -18.07 -25.28
C GLU A 56 -39.45 -17.68 -25.51
N THR A 57 -39.84 -17.76 -26.77
CA THR A 57 -41.23 -17.62 -27.18
C THR A 57 -41.70 -18.92 -27.80
N GLU A 58 -42.94 -19.29 -27.57
CA GLU A 58 -43.56 -20.49 -28.12
C GLU A 58 -44.90 -20.12 -28.76
N ILE A 59 -45.41 -21.01 -29.62
CA ILE A 59 -46.75 -20.85 -30.20
C ILE A 59 -47.74 -21.40 -29.16
N PRO A 60 -48.68 -20.59 -28.66
CA PRO A 60 -49.67 -21.07 -27.70
C PRO A 60 -50.51 -22.22 -28.29
N PRO A 61 -51.06 -23.13 -27.46
CA PRO A 61 -51.84 -24.29 -27.92
C PRO A 61 -53.12 -23.92 -28.70
N GLY A 62 -53.57 -22.67 -28.65
CA GLY A 62 -54.67 -22.13 -29.46
C GLY A 62 -54.25 -21.56 -30.82
N GLY A 63 -52.98 -21.69 -31.22
CA GLY A 63 -52.42 -21.10 -32.44
C GLY A 63 -52.17 -19.58 -32.33
N GLY A 64 -51.64 -19.00 -33.41
CA GLY A 64 -51.38 -17.57 -33.54
C GLY A 64 -49.93 -17.15 -33.34
N ALA A 65 -49.71 -15.86 -33.04
CA ALA A 65 -48.36 -15.30 -32.88
C ALA A 65 -47.61 -15.88 -31.68
N ARG A 66 -46.28 -15.99 -31.79
CA ARG A 66 -45.41 -16.47 -30.70
C ARG A 66 -45.54 -15.56 -29.46
N LYS A 67 -45.70 -16.17 -28.29
CA LYS A 67 -45.83 -15.49 -27.00
C LYS A 67 -44.85 -16.07 -25.98
N TYR A 68 -44.64 -15.36 -24.89
CA TYR A 68 -43.84 -15.83 -23.77
C TYR A 68 -44.71 -16.62 -22.80
N ARG A 69 -44.20 -17.74 -22.31
CA ARG A 69 -44.82 -18.43 -21.18
C ARG A 69 -44.47 -17.67 -19.90
N THR A 70 -45.45 -17.04 -19.27
CA THR A 70 -45.21 -15.96 -18.28
C THR A 70 -44.35 -16.42 -17.12
N CYS A 71 -44.72 -17.50 -16.44
CA CYS A 71 -43.99 -18.01 -15.27
C CYS A 71 -42.58 -18.50 -15.64
N ALA A 72 -42.44 -19.25 -16.74
CA ALA A 72 -41.16 -19.77 -17.19
C ALA A 72 -40.19 -18.63 -17.59
N THR A 73 -40.72 -17.57 -18.22
CA THR A 73 -39.95 -16.39 -18.63
C THR A 73 -39.41 -15.64 -17.41
N VAL A 74 -40.22 -15.46 -16.36
CA VAL A 74 -39.78 -14.83 -15.11
C VAL A 74 -38.71 -15.68 -14.43
N GLN A 75 -38.92 -16.98 -14.30
CA GLN A 75 -37.95 -17.89 -13.67
C GLN A 75 -36.60 -17.90 -14.41
N ARG A 76 -36.62 -17.99 -15.74
CA ARG A 76 -35.40 -17.92 -16.56
C ARG A 76 -34.67 -16.59 -16.43
N TYR A 77 -35.42 -15.49 -16.39
CA TYR A 77 -34.84 -14.17 -16.22
C TYR A 77 -34.18 -14.01 -14.84
N VAL A 78 -34.83 -14.51 -13.77
CA VAL A 78 -34.26 -14.50 -12.41
C VAL A 78 -32.96 -15.32 -12.37
N ALA A 79 -32.99 -16.55 -12.89
CA ALA A 79 -31.79 -17.40 -12.96
C ALA A 79 -30.65 -16.75 -13.76
N TYR A 80 -30.97 -16.08 -14.88
CA TYR A 80 -29.98 -15.33 -15.67
C TYR A 80 -29.36 -14.18 -14.89
N VAL A 81 -30.15 -13.41 -14.15
CA VAL A 81 -29.66 -12.28 -13.35
C VAL A 81 -28.77 -12.77 -12.21
N GLU A 82 -29.15 -13.85 -11.54
CA GLU A 82 -28.37 -14.46 -10.46
C GLU A 82 -27.03 -14.99 -10.97
N ALA A 83 -27.02 -15.74 -12.07
CA ALA A 83 -25.80 -16.24 -12.69
C ALA A 83 -24.87 -15.08 -13.10
N LYS A 84 -25.42 -14.04 -13.72
CA LYS A 84 -24.64 -12.86 -14.13
C LYS A 84 -24.07 -12.08 -12.94
N ALA A 85 -24.81 -12.00 -11.84
CA ALA A 85 -24.33 -11.36 -10.61
C ALA A 85 -23.19 -12.15 -9.97
N GLN A 86 -23.29 -13.49 -9.94
CA GLN A 86 -22.23 -14.36 -9.44
C GLN A 86 -20.96 -14.24 -10.29
N GLU A 87 -21.09 -14.38 -11.62
CA GLU A 87 -19.95 -14.26 -12.55
C GLU A 87 -19.25 -12.91 -12.42
N THR A 88 -20.01 -11.82 -12.30
CA THR A 88 -19.43 -10.47 -12.13
C THR A 88 -18.70 -10.35 -10.78
N GLY A 89 -19.27 -10.90 -9.71
CA GLY A 89 -18.66 -10.89 -8.37
C GLY A 89 -17.39 -11.74 -8.28
N GLU A 90 -17.41 -12.94 -8.87
CA GLU A 90 -16.25 -13.83 -8.93
C GLU A 90 -15.13 -13.23 -9.78
N ASN A 91 -15.46 -12.65 -10.95
CA ASN A 91 -14.48 -11.94 -11.77
C ASN A 91 -13.89 -10.73 -11.05
N SER A 92 -14.69 -9.95 -10.31
CA SER A 92 -14.19 -8.84 -9.48
C SER A 92 -13.22 -9.33 -8.41
N ARG A 93 -13.58 -10.41 -7.69
CA ARG A 93 -12.73 -10.97 -6.65
C ARG A 93 -11.43 -11.57 -7.21
N ALA A 94 -11.51 -12.23 -8.35
CA ALA A 94 -10.33 -12.75 -9.04
C ALA A 94 -9.40 -11.61 -9.51
N ALA A 95 -9.95 -10.52 -10.05
CA ALA A 95 -9.19 -9.34 -10.42
C ALA A 95 -8.51 -8.69 -9.19
N GLU A 96 -9.21 -8.55 -8.08
CA GLU A 96 -8.62 -8.01 -6.84
C GLU A 96 -7.49 -8.90 -6.29
N LEU A 97 -7.68 -10.23 -6.29
CA LEU A 97 -6.66 -11.17 -5.82
C LEU A 97 -5.41 -11.15 -6.72
N THR A 98 -5.60 -11.02 -8.04
CA THR A 98 -4.48 -10.92 -8.99
C THR A 98 -3.73 -9.60 -8.82
N LEU A 99 -4.42 -8.48 -8.60
CA LEU A 99 -3.78 -7.19 -8.28
C LEU A 99 -2.94 -7.28 -7.00
N LYS A 100 -3.52 -7.79 -5.89
CA LYS A 100 -2.76 -7.97 -4.64
C LYS A 100 -1.54 -8.86 -4.79
N LYS A 101 -1.65 -9.92 -5.60
CA LYS A 101 -0.51 -10.80 -5.90
C LYS A 101 0.58 -10.05 -6.66
N LEU A 102 0.21 -9.26 -7.67
CA LEU A 102 1.16 -8.47 -8.45
C LEU A 102 1.84 -7.41 -7.59
N GLU A 103 1.10 -6.72 -6.72
CA GLU A 103 1.65 -5.75 -5.77
C GLU A 103 2.70 -6.39 -4.85
N ALA A 104 2.37 -7.53 -4.24
CA ALA A 104 3.31 -8.26 -3.39
C ALA A 104 4.55 -8.76 -4.17
N GLU A 105 4.39 -9.15 -5.44
CA GLU A 105 5.50 -9.57 -6.28
C GLU A 105 6.42 -8.39 -6.66
N VAL A 106 5.85 -7.21 -6.92
CA VAL A 106 6.62 -5.98 -7.17
C VAL A 106 7.40 -5.60 -5.93
N GLU A 107 6.77 -5.54 -4.76
CA GLU A 107 7.42 -5.18 -3.48
C GLU A 107 8.57 -6.15 -3.17
N LEU A 108 8.36 -7.45 -3.39
CA LEU A 108 9.40 -8.45 -3.22
C LEU A 108 10.59 -8.21 -4.17
N LYS A 109 10.33 -7.93 -5.46
CA LYS A 109 11.39 -7.65 -6.43
C LYS A 109 12.15 -6.36 -6.12
N GLU A 110 11.46 -5.34 -5.62
CA GLU A 110 12.08 -4.09 -5.20
C GLU A 110 13.00 -4.30 -3.99
N SER A 111 12.54 -5.03 -2.97
CA SER A 111 13.34 -5.42 -1.81
C SER A 111 14.56 -6.26 -2.21
N GLN A 112 14.38 -7.23 -3.12
CA GLN A 112 15.49 -8.00 -3.68
C GLN A 112 16.48 -7.10 -4.42
N GLY A 113 16.00 -6.16 -5.24
CA GLY A 113 16.84 -5.19 -5.94
C GLY A 113 17.63 -4.29 -4.98
N GLN A 114 17.01 -3.83 -3.90
CA GLN A 114 17.68 -3.07 -2.84
C GLN A 114 18.76 -3.90 -2.14
N LEU A 115 18.46 -5.14 -1.79
CA LEU A 115 19.41 -6.06 -1.18
C LEU A 115 20.61 -6.33 -2.09
N HIS A 116 20.37 -6.52 -3.39
CA HIS A 116 21.45 -6.68 -4.37
C HIS A 116 22.32 -5.42 -4.45
N ARG A 117 21.73 -4.22 -4.52
CA ARG A 117 22.49 -2.96 -4.48
C ARG A 117 23.34 -2.81 -3.22
N LEU A 118 22.77 -3.16 -2.05
CA LEU A 118 23.50 -3.12 -0.79
C LEU A 118 24.68 -4.11 -0.78
N LYS A 119 24.45 -5.35 -1.21
CA LYS A 119 25.52 -6.37 -1.33
C LYS A 119 26.63 -5.93 -2.27
N THR A 120 26.28 -5.34 -3.42
CA THR A 120 27.26 -4.78 -4.35
C THR A 120 28.06 -3.66 -3.70
N ALA A 121 27.40 -2.74 -3.00
CA ALA A 121 28.10 -1.64 -2.33
C ALA A 121 29.01 -2.10 -1.18
N ILE A 122 28.64 -3.16 -0.46
CA ILE A 122 29.50 -3.81 0.53
C ILE A 122 30.74 -4.42 -0.17
N ALA A 123 30.55 -5.13 -1.28
CA ALA A 123 31.65 -5.70 -2.05
C ALA A 123 32.58 -4.63 -2.67
N GLU A 124 32.03 -3.47 -3.02
CA GLU A 124 32.79 -2.28 -3.45
C GLU A 124 33.54 -1.58 -2.31
N GLY A 125 33.36 -2.02 -1.06
CA GLY A 125 34.03 -1.42 0.11
C GLY A 125 33.43 -0.10 0.57
N ARG A 126 32.21 0.25 0.16
CA ARG A 126 31.52 1.49 0.59
C ARG A 126 30.92 1.38 1.99
N TYR A 127 30.90 0.18 2.57
CA TYR A 127 30.35 -0.09 3.90
C TYR A 127 31.36 -0.91 4.70
N LEU A 128 31.52 -0.55 5.98
CA LEU A 128 32.29 -1.29 6.97
C LEU A 128 31.32 -1.93 7.97
N ALA A 129 31.60 -3.17 8.38
CA ALA A 129 30.83 -3.81 9.45
C ALA A 129 31.05 -3.06 10.77
N ALA A 130 29.99 -2.83 11.54
CA ALA A 130 30.06 -2.08 12.80
C ALA A 130 31.01 -2.74 13.82
N ASP A 131 31.02 -4.07 13.90
CA ASP A 131 31.93 -4.82 14.77
C ASP A 131 33.38 -4.57 14.39
N HIS A 132 33.70 -4.62 13.09
CA HIS A 132 35.03 -4.36 12.58
C HIS A 132 35.47 -2.91 12.80
N ALA A 133 34.56 -1.95 12.62
CA ALA A 133 34.82 -0.54 12.90
C ALA A 133 35.14 -0.32 14.39
N THR A 134 34.42 -1.00 15.28
CA THR A 134 34.63 -0.96 16.74
C THR A 134 35.98 -1.57 17.12
N GLU A 135 36.34 -2.71 16.52
CA GLU A 135 37.64 -3.36 16.74
C GLU A 135 38.81 -2.46 16.31
N GLU A 136 38.77 -1.92 15.09
CA GLU A 136 39.80 -1.00 14.58
C GLU A 136 39.92 0.25 15.44
N LEU A 137 38.79 0.85 15.85
CA LEU A 137 38.79 2.01 16.73
C LEU A 137 39.38 1.68 18.11
N THR A 138 39.06 0.50 18.65
CA THR A 138 39.60 0.05 19.94
C THR A 138 41.12 -0.15 19.87
N GLU A 139 41.63 -0.76 18.79
CA GLU A 139 43.06 -0.93 18.58
C GLU A 139 43.78 0.42 18.39
N PHE A 140 43.16 1.33 17.62
CA PHE A 140 43.65 2.69 17.46
C PHE A 140 43.73 3.41 18.80
N MET A 141 42.66 3.38 19.61
CA MET A 141 42.62 4.04 20.92
C MET A 141 43.63 3.46 21.90
N SER A 142 43.84 2.14 21.89
CA SER A 142 44.89 1.48 22.68
C SER A 142 46.29 1.95 22.27
N SER A 143 46.55 2.02 20.97
CA SER A 143 47.83 2.49 20.41
C SER A 143 48.06 3.97 20.73
N PHE A 144 47.04 4.80 20.56
CA PHE A 144 47.05 6.22 20.90
C PHE A 144 47.32 6.46 22.39
N LYS A 145 46.63 5.74 23.28
CA LYS A 145 46.86 5.80 24.72
C LYS A 145 48.31 5.46 25.07
N LYS A 146 48.86 4.37 24.52
CA LYS A 146 50.27 4.00 24.73
C LYS A 146 51.22 5.09 24.23
N PHE A 147 50.95 5.68 23.07
CA PHE A 147 51.74 6.77 22.53
C PHE A 147 51.72 7.99 23.45
N ALA A 148 50.53 8.47 23.83
CA ALA A 148 50.37 9.63 24.72
C ALA A 148 51.07 9.42 26.08
N MET A 149 50.89 8.26 26.71
CA MET A 149 51.47 7.95 28.01
C MET A 149 53.00 7.79 28.00
N ASN A 150 53.61 7.64 26.81
CA ASN A 150 55.05 7.60 26.62
C ASN A 150 55.68 8.99 26.41
N ILE A 151 54.88 10.04 26.21
CA ILE A 151 55.40 11.41 26.02
C ILE A 151 56.04 11.95 27.31
N PRO A 152 55.38 11.92 28.50
CA PRO A 152 55.95 12.46 29.72
C PRO A 152 57.34 11.88 30.10
N PRO A 153 57.55 10.56 30.11
CA PRO A 153 58.86 10.00 30.47
C PRO A 153 59.95 10.30 29.42
N ARG A 154 59.60 10.39 28.13
CA ARG A 154 60.54 10.81 27.09
C ARG A 154 60.96 12.27 27.27
N MET A 155 60.00 13.16 27.53
CA MET A 155 60.26 14.57 27.82
C MET A 155 61.16 14.72 29.05
N ALA A 156 60.83 14.03 30.15
CA ALA A 156 61.63 14.04 31.37
C ALA A 156 63.08 13.58 31.11
N GLY A 157 63.26 12.54 30.28
CA GLY A 157 64.57 12.07 29.83
C GLY A 157 65.36 13.15 29.06
N THR A 158 64.71 13.87 28.14
CA THR A 158 65.36 14.94 27.36
C THR A 158 65.73 16.19 28.17
N MET A 159 65.00 16.46 29.27
CA MET A 159 65.27 17.59 30.16
C MET A 159 66.34 17.28 31.22
N SER A 160 66.78 16.02 31.31
CA SER A 160 67.84 15.61 32.23
C SER A 160 69.13 16.39 31.95
N GLY A 161 69.55 17.21 32.91
CA GLY A 161 70.72 18.09 32.80
C GLY A 161 70.42 19.57 32.52
N TYR A 162 69.18 19.92 32.15
CA TYR A 162 68.74 21.31 31.91
C TYR A 162 67.89 21.89 33.05
N ALA A 163 67.34 21.04 33.92
CA ALA A 163 66.54 21.43 35.07
C ALA A 163 66.83 20.50 36.27
N ASP A 164 66.42 20.90 37.46
CA ASP A 164 66.58 20.08 38.66
C ASP A 164 65.66 18.85 38.62
N THR A 165 66.10 17.77 39.27
CA THR A 165 65.42 16.47 39.23
C THR A 165 64.06 16.48 39.90
N VAL A 166 63.80 17.41 40.82
CA VAL A 166 62.52 17.55 41.51
C VAL A 166 61.51 18.21 40.59
N ALA A 167 61.88 19.30 39.90
CA ALA A 167 61.04 19.98 38.91
C ALA A 167 60.70 19.07 37.72
N ILE A 168 61.68 18.31 37.19
CA ILE A 168 61.44 17.36 36.10
C ILE A 168 60.40 16.30 36.50
N ARG A 169 60.52 15.72 37.70
CA ARG A 169 59.55 14.73 38.21
C ARG A 169 58.17 15.34 38.46
N ALA A 170 58.11 16.57 38.96
CA ALA A 170 56.85 17.27 39.18
C ALA A 170 56.11 17.54 37.86
N MET A 171 56.83 18.02 36.83
CA MET A 171 56.28 18.24 35.49
C MET A 171 55.84 16.93 34.82
N GLU A 172 56.63 15.86 34.90
CA GLU A 172 56.25 14.55 34.36
C GLU A 172 54.93 14.06 34.98
N LYS A 173 54.82 14.16 36.30
CA LYS A 173 53.61 13.73 37.03
C LYS A 173 52.40 14.59 36.69
N ALA A 174 52.57 15.91 36.59
CA ALA A 174 51.50 16.82 36.20
C ALA A 174 50.99 16.52 34.78
N MET A 175 51.91 16.39 33.82
CA MET A 175 51.57 16.10 32.42
C MET A 175 50.92 14.71 32.26
N ARG A 176 51.41 13.71 32.98
CA ARG A 176 50.78 12.37 33.02
C ARG A 176 49.34 12.46 33.52
N LYS A 177 49.10 13.21 34.59
CA LYS A 177 47.76 13.36 35.17
C LYS A 177 46.82 14.11 34.23
N GLU A 178 47.30 15.15 33.54
CA GLU A 178 46.50 15.87 32.53
C GLU A 178 46.13 14.97 31.35
N LEU A 179 47.09 14.18 30.83
CA LEU A 179 46.83 13.22 29.77
C LEU A 179 45.84 12.13 30.19
N GLU A 180 45.96 11.60 31.41
CA GLU A 180 45.00 10.64 31.96
C GLU A 180 43.59 11.25 32.07
N SER A 181 43.50 12.50 32.55
CA SER A 181 42.21 13.20 32.66
C SER A 181 41.57 13.47 31.30
N LEU A 182 42.36 13.86 30.30
CA LEU A 182 41.88 14.11 28.93
C LEU A 182 41.40 12.82 28.26
N LEU A 183 42.17 11.73 28.41
CA LEU A 183 41.81 10.44 27.86
C LEU A 183 40.53 9.87 28.49
N ALA A 184 40.36 10.05 29.80
CA ALA A 184 39.14 9.63 30.50
C ALA A 184 37.92 10.44 30.07
N ALA A 185 38.05 11.77 29.96
CA ALA A 185 36.97 12.63 29.48
C ALA A 185 36.55 12.29 28.04
N PHE A 186 37.52 11.94 27.18
CA PHE A 186 37.24 11.51 25.81
C PHE A 186 36.50 10.17 25.75
N SER A 187 36.90 9.19 26.57
CA SER A 187 36.17 7.90 26.63
C SER A 187 34.76 8.07 27.20
N ASP A 188 34.58 8.92 28.20
CA ASP A 188 33.27 9.14 28.83
C ASP A 188 32.32 9.92 27.90
N GLY A 189 32.86 10.87 27.11
CA GLY A 189 32.09 11.60 26.09
C GLY A 189 31.62 10.69 24.96
N ALA A 190 32.46 9.77 24.48
CA ALA A 190 32.08 8.80 23.45
C ALA A 190 30.95 7.85 23.91
N ILE A 191 30.95 7.46 25.19
CA ILE A 191 29.91 6.59 25.78
C ILE A 191 28.57 7.33 25.96
N MET A 192 28.58 8.66 26.14
CA MET A 192 27.35 9.44 26.24
C MET A 192 26.67 9.65 24.88
N GLU A 193 27.41 9.91 23.80
CA GLU A 193 26.83 10.07 22.46
C GLU A 193 26.18 8.77 21.95
N GLU A 194 26.82 7.60 22.14
CA GLU A 194 26.22 6.30 21.75
C GLU A 194 24.89 6.02 22.47
N ARG A 195 24.66 6.60 23.65
CA ARG A 195 23.44 6.41 24.43
C ARG A 195 22.31 7.34 24.02
N GLU A 196 22.64 8.48 23.40
CA GLU A 196 21.68 9.47 22.91
C GLU A 196 21.15 9.09 21.52
N ASP A 197 22.00 8.51 20.66
CA ASP A 197 21.60 7.97 19.34
C ASP A 197 20.87 6.61 19.40
N ALA A 198 20.95 5.90 20.54
CA ALA A 198 20.23 4.65 20.78
C ALA A 198 18.84 4.85 21.41
N ALA A 199 18.41 6.08 21.64
CA ALA A 199 17.06 6.40 22.11
C ALA A 199 16.07 6.50 20.93
N PRO A 200 14.90 5.84 20.99
CA PRO A 200 13.91 5.83 19.90
C PRO A 200 13.18 7.16 19.71
#